data_AF-A0A9X2CEN4-F1
#
_entry.id   AF-A0A9X2CEN4-F1
#
_cell.length_a   1.000
_cell.length_b   1.000
_cell.length_c   1.000
_cell.angle_alpha   90.00
_cell.angle_beta   90.00
_cell.angle_gamma   90.00
#
_symmetry.space_group_name_H-M   'P 1'
#
loop_
_entity.id
_entity.type
_entity.pdbx_description
1 polymer ?
#
loop_
_entity_poly.entity_id
_entity_poly.type
_entity_poly.pdbx_seq_one_letter_code
_entity_poly.pdbx_strand_id
1 'polypeptide(L)'
;MNKPKFDDSTSQPMVGRRDFMKMLGVGAGAVGAISIGGKVFANMDEAIASPYGDRNLPWWVKEVDEPTIEIDWENMEVFPGVHKTLFNPNAWDKPEEWKEARDQNIISTTEKVRNNVVVELAGHFNKGI
;
A
#
# COMPACT_ATOMS: atom_id res chain seq x y z
N MET A 1 -4.62 -35.92 38.54
CA MET A 1 -4.74 -34.64 37.80
C MET A 1 -3.97 -34.75 36.49
N ASN A 2 -4.66 -34.89 35.35
CA ASN A 2 -4.03 -34.84 34.02
C ASN A 2 -3.99 -33.38 33.55
N LYS A 3 -2.82 -32.90 33.13
CA LYS A 3 -2.70 -31.57 32.49
C LYS A 3 -3.34 -31.62 31.10
N PRO A 4 -4.09 -30.59 30.68
CA PRO A 4 -4.63 -30.55 29.31
C PRO A 4 -3.47 -30.45 28.31
N LYS A 5 -3.49 -31.32 27.31
CA LYS A 5 -2.64 -31.18 26.11
C LYS A 5 -3.31 -30.14 25.24
N PHE A 6 -2.65 -29.00 25.02
CA PHE A 6 -3.06 -28.06 23.98
C PHE A 6 -2.86 -28.74 22.62
N ASP A 7 -3.89 -28.75 21.78
CA ASP A 7 -3.74 -29.16 20.39
C ASP A 7 -2.92 -28.09 19.65
N ASP A 8 -1.93 -28.52 18.90
CA ASP A 8 -1.01 -27.64 18.16
C ASP A 8 -1.47 -27.45 16.71
N SER A 9 -2.76 -27.67 16.42
CA SER A 9 -3.28 -27.72 15.06
C SER A 9 -3.79 -26.37 14.53
N THR A 10 -3.75 -25.32 15.37
CA THR A 10 -4.19 -23.96 15.02
C THR A 10 -3.21 -22.85 15.44
N SER A 11 -1.92 -23.16 15.60
CA SER A 11 -0.88 -22.13 15.63
C SER A 11 -0.62 -21.67 14.20
N GLN A 12 -1.21 -20.52 13.80
CA GLN A 12 -0.84 -19.83 12.55
C GLN A 12 0.70 -19.77 12.51
N PRO A 13 1.38 -20.24 11.44
CA PRO A 13 2.83 -20.21 11.38
C PRO A 13 3.25 -18.75 11.45
N MET A 14 3.74 -18.34 12.62
CA MET A 14 4.15 -16.97 12.86
C MET A 14 5.47 -16.78 12.12
N VAL A 15 5.38 -16.39 10.85
CA VAL A 15 6.57 -16.12 10.02
C VAL A 15 7.39 -15.07 10.76
N GLY A 16 8.64 -15.41 11.09
CA GLY A 16 9.53 -14.49 11.77
C GLY A 16 9.69 -13.21 10.96
N ARG A 17 9.76 -12.04 11.62
CA ARG A 17 9.94 -10.73 10.95
C ARG A 17 11.06 -10.74 9.90
N ARG A 18 12.13 -11.49 10.15
CA ARG A 18 13.26 -11.68 9.22
C ARG A 18 12.86 -12.41 7.94
N ASP A 19 12.07 -13.47 8.06
CA ASP A 19 11.64 -14.26 6.91
C ASP A 19 10.56 -13.52 6.12
N PHE A 20 9.71 -12.75 6.81
CA PHE A 20 8.81 -11.78 6.18
C PHE A 20 9.59 -10.72 5.38
N MET A 21 10.64 -10.13 5.94
CA MET A 21 11.47 -9.13 5.24
C MET A 21 12.33 -9.74 4.12
N LYS A 22 12.73 -11.01 4.24
CA LYS A 22 13.35 -11.73 3.10
C LYS A 22 12.34 -11.97 2.00
N MET A 23 11.11 -12.35 2.34
CA MET A 23 10.04 -12.54 1.37
C MET A 23 9.67 -11.24 0.67
N LEU A 24 9.68 -10.11 1.37
CA LEU A 24 9.51 -8.77 0.78
C LEU A 24 10.73 -8.30 0.00
N GLY A 25 11.95 -8.54 0.51
CA GLY A 25 13.20 -8.13 -0.12
C GLY A 25 13.53 -8.93 -1.38
N VAL A 26 13.15 -10.21 -1.42
CA VAL A 26 13.13 -11.06 -2.62
C VAL A 26 11.87 -10.77 -3.45
N GLY A 27 10.80 -10.27 -2.83
CA GLY A 27 9.50 -9.96 -3.41
C GLY A 27 9.35 -8.57 -4.05
N ALA A 28 10.34 -7.69 -3.98
CA ALA A 28 10.37 -6.48 -4.79
C ALA A 28 10.48 -6.78 -6.31
N GLY A 29 10.78 -8.03 -6.68
CA GLY A 29 10.67 -8.55 -8.05
C GLY A 29 9.40 -9.38 -8.32
N ALA A 30 8.52 -9.59 -7.34
CA ALA A 30 7.36 -10.48 -7.46
C ALA A 30 6.07 -9.80 -7.94
N VAL A 31 6.19 -8.67 -8.65
CA VAL A 31 5.17 -8.34 -9.67
C VAL A 31 5.29 -9.29 -10.88
N GLY A 32 6.40 -10.03 -11.03
CA GLY A 32 6.64 -10.94 -12.15
C GLY A 32 6.16 -12.40 -11.99
N ALA A 33 5.73 -12.85 -10.81
CA ALA A 33 5.42 -14.27 -10.56
C ALA A 33 3.94 -14.66 -10.78
N ILE A 34 3.18 -13.86 -11.54
CA ILE A 34 1.77 -14.16 -11.89
C ILE A 34 1.65 -14.93 -13.24
N SER A 35 2.74 -15.19 -13.97
CA SER A 35 2.64 -15.68 -15.35
C SER A 35 2.56 -17.20 -15.56
N ILE A 36 2.44 -18.05 -14.52
CA ILE A 36 2.38 -19.52 -14.72
C ILE A 36 0.93 -20.09 -14.67
N GLY A 37 -0.08 -19.22 -14.71
CA GLY A 37 -1.48 -19.65 -14.86
C GLY A 37 -2.52 -18.55 -15.03
N GLY A 38 -2.10 -17.30 -15.28
CA GLY A 38 -2.99 -16.14 -15.38
C GLY A 38 -3.84 -16.16 -16.65
N LYS A 39 -5.14 -15.89 -16.51
CA LYS A 39 -6.06 -15.71 -17.64
C LYS A 39 -5.56 -14.55 -18.51
N VAL A 40 -5.38 -14.80 -19.80
CA VAL A 40 -5.05 -13.78 -20.79
C VAL A 40 -6.37 -13.18 -21.26
N PHE A 41 -6.69 -11.97 -20.81
CA PHE A 41 -7.83 -11.21 -21.32
C PHE A 41 -7.47 -10.69 -22.72
N ALA A 42 -8.37 -10.85 -23.69
CA ALA A 42 -8.13 -10.37 -25.05
C ALA A 42 -8.25 -8.85 -25.15
N ASN A 43 -9.14 -8.25 -24.36
CA ASN A 43 -9.38 -6.80 -24.31
C ASN A 43 -9.65 -6.30 -22.88
N MET A 44 -9.57 -4.99 -22.67
CA MET A 44 -9.85 -4.35 -21.38
C MET A 44 -11.28 -4.62 -20.90
N ASP A 45 -12.25 -4.62 -21.82
CA ASP A 45 -13.66 -4.87 -21.49
C ASP A 45 -13.87 -6.29 -20.95
N GLU A 46 -13.13 -7.27 -21.45
CA GLU A 46 -13.16 -8.66 -20.96
C GLU A 46 -12.53 -8.77 -19.56
N ALA A 47 -11.47 -8.01 -19.30
CA ALA A 47 -10.85 -7.94 -17.98
C ALA A 47 -11.79 -7.31 -16.94
N ILE A 48 -12.47 -6.22 -17.31
CA ILE A 48 -13.43 -5.51 -16.44
C ILE A 48 -14.68 -6.36 -16.19
N ALA A 49 -15.22 -7.02 -17.22
CA ALA A 49 -16.37 -7.92 -17.10
C ALA A 49 -16.04 -9.25 -16.38
N SER A 50 -14.76 -9.51 -16.08
CA SER A 50 -14.38 -10.73 -15.37
C SER A 50 -14.77 -10.67 -13.89
N PRO A 51 -14.98 -11.82 -13.23
CA PRO A 51 -15.20 -11.86 -11.78
C PRO A 51 -14.04 -11.28 -10.93
N TYR A 52 -12.89 -11.00 -11.55
CA TYR A 52 -11.74 -10.36 -10.90
C TYR A 52 -11.72 -8.84 -11.11
N GLY A 53 -12.46 -8.34 -12.10
CA GLY A 53 -12.70 -6.91 -12.32
C GLY A 53 -13.74 -6.35 -11.35
N ASP A 54 -14.60 -7.22 -10.81
CA ASP A 54 -15.55 -6.86 -9.78
C ASP A 54 -14.84 -6.47 -8.48
N ARG A 55 -15.09 -5.24 -8.01
CA ARG A 55 -14.47 -4.68 -6.80
C ARG A 55 -15.51 -4.56 -5.69
N ASN A 56 -15.89 -5.69 -5.11
CA ASN A 56 -16.67 -5.70 -3.89
C ASN A 56 -15.78 -5.25 -2.71
N LEU A 57 -16.01 -4.02 -2.24
CA LEU A 57 -15.26 -3.35 -1.17
C LEU A 57 -16.14 -3.19 0.09
N PRO A 58 -16.59 -4.30 0.71
CA PRO A 58 -17.77 -4.33 1.58
C PRO A 58 -17.60 -3.57 2.90
N TRP A 59 -16.36 -3.28 3.31
CA TRP A 59 -16.13 -2.53 4.56
C TRP A 59 -16.29 -1.01 4.40
N TRP A 60 -16.26 -0.46 3.18
CA TRP A 60 -16.45 0.98 2.95
C TRP A 60 -17.41 1.35 1.83
N VAL A 61 -17.82 0.39 1.00
CA VAL A 61 -18.87 0.56 -0.01
C VAL A 61 -20.05 -0.31 0.41
N LYS A 62 -21.20 0.32 0.64
CA LYS A 62 -22.47 -0.36 0.90
C LYS A 62 -23.34 -0.23 -0.33
N GLU A 63 -23.71 -1.37 -0.91
CA GLU A 63 -24.66 -1.44 -2.02
C GLU A 63 -26.08 -1.52 -1.43
N VAL A 64 -26.92 -0.54 -1.75
CA VAL A 64 -28.33 -0.46 -1.37
C VAL A 64 -29.13 -0.05 -2.59
N ASP A 65 -30.35 -0.59 -2.74
CA ASP A 65 -31.21 -0.32 -3.91
C ASP A 65 -31.66 1.14 -3.94
N GLU A 66 -32.03 1.67 -2.76
CA GLU A 66 -32.33 3.09 -2.56
C GLU A 66 -31.31 3.71 -1.60
N PRO A 67 -30.69 4.86 -1.96
CA PRO A 67 -29.75 5.53 -1.09
C PRO A 67 -30.47 6.03 0.17
N THR A 68 -29.84 5.89 1.33
CA THR A 68 -30.42 6.30 2.63
C THR A 68 -30.52 7.83 2.78
N ILE A 69 -29.87 8.58 1.88
CA ILE A 69 -29.93 10.04 1.78
C ILE A 69 -30.19 10.43 0.33
N GLU A 70 -30.92 11.53 0.14
CA GLU A 70 -31.13 12.08 -1.20
C GLU A 70 -29.81 12.58 -1.78
N ILE A 71 -29.54 12.23 -3.04
CA ILE A 71 -28.37 12.72 -3.78
C ILE A 71 -28.81 14.00 -4.51
N ASP A 72 -28.17 15.11 -4.16
CA ASP A 72 -28.34 16.38 -4.87
C ASP A 72 -27.56 16.35 -6.18
N TRP A 73 -28.22 15.90 -7.24
CA TRP A 73 -27.64 15.80 -8.57
C TRP A 73 -27.39 17.16 -9.23
N GLU A 74 -28.12 18.22 -8.83
CA GLU A 74 -27.98 19.55 -9.42
C GLU A 74 -26.67 20.22 -9.00
N ASN A 75 -26.22 19.94 -7.78
CA ASN A 75 -24.97 20.49 -7.24
C ASN A 75 -23.78 19.51 -7.32
N MET A 76 -23.96 18.33 -7.95
CA MET A 76 -22.87 17.37 -8.09
C MET A 76 -21.93 17.75 -9.24
N GLU A 77 -20.76 18.27 -8.91
CA GLU A 77 -19.72 18.56 -9.91
C GLU A 77 -19.03 17.26 -10.36
N VAL A 78 -18.93 17.07 -11.68
CA VAL A 78 -18.11 15.98 -12.24
C VAL A 78 -16.66 16.26 -11.90
N PHE A 79 -15.99 15.26 -11.32
CA PHE A 79 -14.58 15.36 -11.01
C PHE A 79 -13.78 15.70 -12.29
N PRO A 80 -13.12 16.87 -12.36
CA PRO A 80 -12.54 17.38 -13.62
C PRO A 80 -11.36 16.56 -14.14
N GLY A 81 -10.87 15.59 -13.36
CA GLY A 81 -9.90 14.59 -13.75
C GLY A 81 -8.67 14.57 -12.86
N VAL A 82 -7.87 13.50 -12.99
CA VAL A 82 -6.65 13.26 -12.17
C VAL A 82 -5.67 14.44 -12.20
N HIS A 83 -5.72 15.25 -13.27
CA HIS A 83 -4.86 16.40 -13.43
C HIS A 83 -5.17 17.57 -12.48
N LYS A 84 -6.32 17.56 -11.80
CA LYS A 84 -6.77 18.54 -10.79
C LYS A 84 -6.70 17.98 -9.36
N THR A 85 -5.98 16.87 -9.13
CA THR A 85 -5.80 16.30 -7.79
C THR A 85 -4.64 16.95 -7.04
N LEU A 86 -4.73 17.00 -5.71
CA LEU A 86 -3.62 17.39 -4.84
C LEU A 86 -2.38 16.49 -5.02
N PHE A 87 -2.55 15.29 -5.56
CA PHE A 87 -1.48 14.31 -5.80
C PHE A 87 -0.79 14.50 -7.16
N ASN A 88 -1.31 15.36 -8.04
CA ASN A 88 -0.64 15.74 -9.28
C ASN A 88 0.12 17.06 -9.07
N PRO A 89 1.46 17.09 -9.22
CA PRO A 89 2.24 18.32 -9.07
C PRO A 89 1.81 19.43 -10.03
N ASN A 90 1.33 19.05 -11.22
CA ASN A 90 0.88 20.00 -12.24
C ASN A 90 -0.52 20.58 -11.94
N ALA A 91 -1.22 20.08 -10.91
CA ALA A 91 -2.49 20.62 -10.45
C ALA A 91 -2.35 21.83 -9.53
N TRP A 92 -1.14 22.05 -8.99
CA TRP A 92 -0.87 23.11 -8.04
C TRP A 92 -0.65 24.44 -8.76
N ASP A 93 -1.14 25.54 -8.18
CA ASP A 93 -0.96 26.89 -8.71
C ASP A 93 0.54 27.23 -8.90
N LYS A 94 1.40 26.64 -8.06
CA LYS A 94 2.86 26.75 -8.12
C LYS A 94 3.52 25.37 -8.04
N PRO A 95 3.73 24.71 -9.18
CA PRO A 95 4.30 23.37 -9.22
C PRO A 95 5.73 23.27 -8.65
N GLU A 96 6.46 24.38 -8.62
CA GLU A 96 7.84 24.42 -8.09
C GLU A 96 7.88 24.32 -6.56
N GLU A 97 6.97 25.00 -5.85
CA GLU A 97 6.89 24.92 -4.39
C GLU A 97 6.61 23.48 -3.91
N TRP A 98 5.78 22.73 -4.66
CA TRP A 98 5.53 21.32 -4.37
C TRP A 98 6.79 20.46 -4.51
N LYS A 99 7.58 20.70 -5.57
CA LYS A 99 8.84 19.98 -5.81
C LYS A 99 9.84 20.26 -4.69
N GLU A 100 9.99 21.52 -4.32
CA GLU A 100 10.87 21.92 -3.21
C GLU A 100 10.46 21.28 -1.89
N ALA A 101 9.17 21.34 -1.52
CA ALA A 101 8.67 20.73 -0.29
C ALA A 101 8.89 19.21 -0.27
N ARG A 102 8.66 18.53 -1.41
CA ARG A 102 8.93 17.10 -1.55
C ARG A 102 10.42 16.81 -1.38
N ASP A 103 11.29 17.56 -2.03
CA ASP A 103 12.73 17.32 -2.01
C ASP A 103 13.30 17.58 -0.61
N GLN A 104 12.81 18.59 0.12
CA GLN A 104 13.12 18.82 1.55
C GLN A 104 12.68 17.65 2.43
N ASN A 105 11.50 17.09 2.19
CA ASN A 105 11.02 15.90 2.91
C ASN A 105 11.90 14.67 2.65
N ILE A 106 12.35 14.47 1.40
CA ILE A 106 13.27 13.38 1.04
C ILE A 106 14.64 13.58 1.69
N ILE A 107 15.19 14.80 1.65
CA ILE A 107 16.49 15.15 2.25
C ILE A 107 16.44 14.91 3.76
N SER A 108 15.45 15.47 4.45
CA SER A 108 15.33 15.32 5.91
C SER A 108 15.07 13.88 6.34
N THR A 109 14.32 13.11 5.55
CA THR A 109 14.10 11.68 5.81
C THR A 109 15.38 10.88 5.60
N THR A 110 16.12 11.17 4.54
CA THR A 110 17.41 10.53 4.24
C THR A 110 18.44 10.86 5.32
N GLU A 111 18.47 12.10 5.80
CA GLU A 111 19.33 12.53 6.90
C GLU A 111 18.94 11.84 8.22
N LYS A 112 17.66 11.77 8.56
CA LYS A 112 17.17 11.03 9.74
C LYS A 112 17.57 9.56 9.68
N VAL A 113 17.37 8.89 8.54
CA VAL A 113 17.77 7.49 8.36
C VAL A 113 19.28 7.33 8.50
N ARG A 114 20.06 8.20 7.86
CA ARG A 114 21.53 8.21 7.97
C ARG A 114 21.97 8.37 9.43
N ASN A 115 21.41 9.34 10.14
CA ASN A 115 21.75 9.61 11.54
C ASN A 115 21.39 8.43 12.43
N ASN A 116 20.23 7.81 12.23
CA ASN A 116 19.84 6.61 12.98
C ASN A 116 20.80 5.43 12.72
N VAL A 117 21.19 5.18 11.47
CA VAL A 117 22.16 4.13 11.12
C VAL A 117 23.54 4.42 11.70
N VAL A 118 24.00 5.67 11.65
CA VAL A 118 25.32 6.07 12.19
C VAL A 118 25.33 6.00 13.72
N VAL A 119 24.24 6.37 14.41
CA VAL A 119 24.11 6.21 15.87
C VAL A 119 24.11 4.74 16.27
N GLU A 120 23.44 3.86 15.53
CA GLU A 120 23.49 2.41 15.76
C GLU A 120 24.89 1.84 15.56
N LEU A 121 25.62 2.28 14.53
CA LEU A 121 27.01 1.86 14.29
C LEU A 121 27.96 2.38 15.36
N ALA A 122 27.84 3.65 15.78
CA ALA A 122 28.67 4.22 16.84
C ALA A 122 28.39 3.58 18.22
N GLY A 123 27.13 3.24 18.51
CA GLY A 123 26.74 2.50 19.72
C GLY A 123 27.26 1.06 19.75
N HIS A 124 27.45 0.43 18.59
CA HIS A 124 28.06 -0.89 18.48
C HIS A 124 29.60 -0.87 18.64
N PHE A 125 30.28 0.19 18.19
CA PHE A 125 31.73 0.32 18.37
C PHE A 125 32.15 0.71 19.79
N ASN A 126 31.29 1.37 20.59
CA ASN A 126 31.63 1.81 21.94
C ASN A 126 31.30 0.79 23.05
N LYS A 127 30.89 -0.44 22.71
CA LYS A 127 30.66 -1.55 23.65
C LYS A 127 31.77 -2.61 23.63
N GLY A 128 32.93 -2.27 23.08
CA GLY A 128 34.04 -3.21 22.87
C GLY A 128 35.42 -2.60 23.06
N ILE A 129 35.61 -1.80 24.11
CA ILE A 129 36.91 -1.56 24.78
C ILE A 129 36.66 -1.59 26.28
#